data_AF-A0A956ZWU0-F1
#
_entry.id   AF-A0A956ZWU0-F1
#
_cell.length_a   1.000
_cell.length_b   1.000
_cell.length_c   1.000
_cell.angle_alpha   90.00
_cell.angle_beta   90.00
_cell.angle_gamma   90.00
#
_symmetry.space_group_name_H-M   'P 1'
#
loop_
_entity.id
_entity.type
_entity.pdbx_description
1 polymer ?
#
loop_
_entity_poly.entity_id
_entity_poly.type
_entity_poly.pdbx_seq_one_letter_code
_entity_poly.pdbx_strand_id
1 'polypeptide(L)'
;MRRLFGFVLLALCLGFAQAQLCLSELENGLSGEELSQTATGLEAAQYLKQAVDLLEPALPQRMTLPFWFSLDANSPEYGLASWLAERDLLAESWQADSLSPEAWQEMLSRFSSWYDLPISVESGDLSRGGIIRALSAIISQVAPDLKPVALVAASSANRNQIAFWAVIRNDSVYPRLIVYRPAETPVDLSDGTRNVLPLLETCAMKLSNYIFAQEDVARNLFLSNHNGQMYIVAASPVLAQEVKEIARGSEADVLTFHASETDGLSNYAAVFAGNRVGPTTIARLLPRVRTNMNPKEVLDFVLGL
;
A
#
# COMPACT_ATOMS: atom_id res chain seq x y z
N MET A 1 25.59 28.12 11.65
CA MET A 1 24.15 28.29 11.99
C MET A 1 23.25 28.61 10.80
N ARG A 2 23.57 29.53 9.88
CA ARG A 2 22.72 29.83 8.69
C ARG A 2 22.44 28.65 7.74
N ARG A 3 23.35 27.69 7.60
CA ARG A 3 23.14 26.50 6.73
C ARG A 3 22.26 25.40 7.35
N LEU A 4 22.16 25.33 8.68
CA LEU A 4 21.29 24.35 9.36
C LEU A 4 19.82 24.76 9.29
N PHE A 5 19.54 26.06 9.40
CA PHE A 5 18.19 26.61 9.33
C PHE A 5 17.54 26.42 7.94
N GLY A 6 18.32 26.54 6.86
CA GLY A 6 17.81 26.34 5.50
C GLY A 6 17.41 24.89 5.20
N PHE A 7 18.16 23.91 5.73
CA PHE A 7 17.84 22.49 5.55
C PHE A 7 16.60 22.06 6.33
N VAL A 8 16.42 22.56 7.56
CA VAL A 8 15.22 22.29 8.36
C VAL A 8 13.98 22.90 7.71
N LEU A 9 14.09 24.13 7.16
CA LEU A 9 12.97 24.77 6.47
C LEU A 9 12.56 24.01 5.19
N LEU A 10 13.53 23.51 4.41
CA LEU A 10 13.26 22.78 3.17
C LEU A 10 12.62 21.41 3.43
N ALA A 11 13.08 20.70 4.47
CA ALA A 11 12.50 19.42 4.89
C ALA A 11 11.06 19.60 5.42
N LEU A 12 10.78 20.69 6.14
CA LEU A 12 9.42 21.05 6.56
C LEU A 12 8.53 21.32 5.34
N CYS A 13 8.98 22.14 4.37
CA CYS A 13 8.21 22.46 3.16
C CYS A 13 7.83 21.24 2.32
N LEU A 14 8.69 20.21 2.24
CA LEU A 14 8.39 18.99 1.49
C LEU A 14 7.31 18.14 2.18
N GLY A 15 7.31 18.06 3.52
CA GLY A 15 6.26 17.38 4.27
C GLY A 15 4.88 18.05 4.13
N PHE A 16 4.84 19.39 4.12
CA PHE A 16 3.60 20.15 3.89
C PHE A 16 3.02 19.94 2.49
N ALA A 17 3.87 19.79 1.46
CA ALA A 17 3.39 19.55 0.10
C ALA A 17 2.71 18.18 -0.05
N GLN A 18 3.25 17.14 0.59
CA GLN A 18 2.67 15.79 0.54
C GLN A 18 1.34 15.73 1.30
N ALA A 19 1.27 16.34 2.48
CA ALA A 19 0.04 16.46 3.27
C ALA A 19 -1.09 17.13 2.46
N GLN A 20 -0.75 18.22 1.76
CA GLN A 20 -1.72 18.96 0.95
C GLN A 20 -2.24 18.16 -0.25
N LEU A 21 -1.39 17.33 -0.87
CA LEU A 21 -1.79 16.46 -1.98
C LEU A 21 -2.78 15.40 -1.52
N CYS A 22 -2.49 14.70 -0.41
CA CYS A 22 -3.44 13.70 0.11
C CYS A 22 -4.72 14.31 0.65
N LEU A 23 -4.63 15.49 1.26
CA LEU A 23 -5.82 16.24 1.64
C LEU A 23 -6.71 16.49 0.42
N SER A 24 -6.14 17.00 -0.67
CA SER A 24 -6.91 17.26 -1.90
C SER A 24 -7.49 16.01 -2.54
N GLU A 25 -6.82 14.87 -2.42
CA GLU A 25 -7.31 13.59 -2.93
C GLU A 25 -8.50 13.07 -2.11
N LEU A 26 -8.46 13.21 -0.78
CA LEU A 26 -9.55 12.85 0.12
C LEU A 26 -10.74 13.81 0.07
N GLU A 27 -10.50 15.10 -0.20
CA GLU A 27 -11.54 16.12 -0.37
C GLU A 27 -12.18 16.11 -1.76
N ASN A 28 -11.61 15.35 -2.71
CA ASN A 28 -11.98 15.43 -4.11
C ASN A 28 -13.48 15.16 -4.33
N GLY A 29 -14.15 16.11 -4.98
CA GLY A 29 -15.59 16.04 -5.25
C GLY A 29 -16.50 16.61 -4.17
N LEU A 30 -15.95 17.12 -3.05
CA LEU A 30 -16.72 17.79 -2.00
C LEU A 30 -16.62 19.32 -2.13
N SER A 31 -17.75 19.98 -1.95
CA SER A 31 -17.83 21.43 -1.78
C SER A 31 -17.49 21.85 -0.34
N GLY A 32 -17.19 23.14 -0.15
CA GLY A 32 -16.95 23.69 1.20
C GLY A 32 -18.14 23.54 2.16
N GLU A 33 -19.37 23.56 1.62
CA GLU A 33 -20.58 23.32 2.42
C GLU A 33 -20.64 21.85 2.87
N GLU A 34 -20.39 20.90 1.96
CA GLU A 34 -20.38 19.47 2.28
C GLU A 34 -19.30 19.10 3.29
N LEU A 35 -18.14 19.75 3.24
CA LEU A 35 -17.05 19.55 4.20
C LEU A 35 -17.44 19.96 5.63
N SER A 36 -18.36 20.93 5.78
CA SER A 36 -18.82 21.43 7.08
C SER A 36 -19.93 20.58 7.71
N GLN A 37 -20.55 19.69 6.93
CA GLN A 37 -21.60 18.80 7.42
C GLN A 37 -21.02 17.72 8.33
N THR A 38 -21.78 17.33 9.34
CA THR A 38 -21.45 16.19 10.22
C THR A 38 -21.48 14.90 9.40
N ALA A 39 -20.41 14.11 9.47
CA ALA A 39 -20.33 12.85 8.76
C ALA A 39 -21.22 11.78 9.43
N THR A 40 -21.81 10.91 8.62
CA THR A 40 -22.38 9.66 9.12
C THR A 40 -21.27 8.66 9.45
N GLY A 41 -21.60 7.56 10.14
CA GLY A 41 -20.60 6.53 10.38
C GLY A 41 -20.15 5.83 9.09
N LEU A 42 -21.03 5.72 8.10
CA LEU A 42 -20.69 5.20 6.78
C LEU A 42 -19.68 6.10 6.05
N GLU A 43 -19.88 7.41 6.07
CA GLU A 43 -18.96 8.36 5.44
C GLU A 43 -17.58 8.31 6.12
N ALA A 44 -17.55 8.27 7.46
CA ALA A 44 -16.30 8.12 8.19
C ALA A 44 -15.58 6.80 7.89
N ALA A 45 -16.32 5.70 7.77
CA ALA A 45 -15.81 4.42 7.33
C ALA A 45 -15.22 4.51 5.91
N GLN A 46 -15.90 5.19 4.99
CA GLN A 46 -15.43 5.40 3.62
C GLN A 46 -14.11 6.18 3.58
N TYR A 47 -14.03 7.32 4.29
CA TYR A 47 -12.80 8.10 4.36
C TYR A 47 -11.66 7.32 5.02
N LEU A 48 -11.94 6.58 6.09
CA LEU A 48 -10.94 5.72 6.74
C LEU A 48 -10.42 4.66 5.77
N LYS A 49 -11.30 3.97 5.04
CA LYS A 49 -10.88 2.99 4.02
C LYS A 49 -10.02 3.65 2.95
N GLN A 50 -10.40 4.82 2.44
CA GLN A 50 -9.59 5.54 1.45
C GLN A 50 -8.20 5.89 2.00
N ALA A 51 -8.10 6.38 3.23
CA ALA A 51 -6.82 6.65 3.87
C ALA A 51 -5.97 5.38 4.05
N VAL A 52 -6.59 4.27 4.40
CA VAL A 52 -5.92 2.96 4.49
C VAL A 52 -5.49 2.49 3.10
N ASP A 53 -6.29 2.62 2.06
CA ASP A 53 -5.92 2.20 0.69
C ASP A 53 -4.74 3.04 0.15
N LEU A 54 -4.64 4.32 0.55
CA LEU A 54 -3.52 5.20 0.19
C LEU A 54 -2.21 4.78 0.85
N LEU A 55 -2.25 4.46 2.15
CA LEU A 55 -1.07 4.04 2.90
C LEU A 55 -0.74 2.58 2.65
N GLU A 56 -1.74 1.71 2.62
CA GLU A 56 -1.65 0.25 2.63
C GLU A 56 -2.48 -0.39 1.51
N PRO A 57 -2.15 -0.14 0.22
CA PRO A 57 -2.88 -0.71 -0.90
C PRO A 57 -2.84 -2.25 -0.86
N ALA A 58 -3.95 -2.88 -1.25
CA ALA A 58 -4.10 -4.34 -1.20
C ALA A 58 -3.72 -4.95 0.17
N LEU A 59 -4.17 -4.33 1.27
CA LEU A 59 -3.98 -4.90 2.61
C LEU A 59 -4.87 -6.15 2.78
N PRO A 60 -4.30 -7.32 3.17
CA PRO A 60 -5.08 -8.52 3.40
C PRO A 60 -5.98 -8.39 4.63
N GLN A 61 -6.95 -9.29 4.71
CA GLN A 61 -7.72 -9.51 5.92
C GLN A 61 -6.78 -9.97 7.05
N ARG A 62 -7.05 -9.50 8.26
CA ARG A 62 -6.23 -9.81 9.45
C ARG A 62 -6.96 -10.68 10.46
N MET A 63 -8.28 -10.63 10.45
CA MET A 63 -9.14 -11.39 11.34
C MET A 63 -10.42 -11.82 10.63
N THR A 64 -11.04 -12.88 11.14
CA THR A 64 -12.43 -13.19 10.80
C THR A 64 -13.34 -12.05 11.29
N LEU A 65 -14.48 -11.86 10.63
CA LEU A 65 -15.47 -10.89 11.08
C LEU A 65 -15.79 -11.06 12.58
N PRO A 66 -15.72 -9.98 13.37
CA PRO A 66 -15.95 -10.06 14.80
C PRO A 66 -17.43 -10.34 15.09
N PHE A 67 -17.70 -11.01 16.22
CA PHE A 67 -19.06 -11.46 16.58
C PHE A 67 -20.07 -10.31 16.77
N TRP A 68 -19.59 -9.10 17.07
CA TRP A 68 -20.42 -7.91 17.25
C TRP A 68 -20.79 -7.23 15.92
N PHE A 69 -20.13 -7.58 14.82
CA PHE A 69 -20.45 -7.02 13.50
C PHE A 69 -21.80 -7.56 13.03
N SER A 70 -22.79 -6.68 12.90
CA SER A 70 -24.21 -7.08 12.75
C SER A 70 -24.91 -6.50 11.53
N LEU A 71 -24.19 -6.00 10.53
CA LEU A 71 -24.80 -5.54 9.28
C LEU A 71 -25.31 -6.71 8.44
N ASP A 72 -26.45 -6.51 7.78
CA ASP A 72 -27.00 -7.48 6.83
C ASP A 72 -26.07 -7.64 5.62
N ALA A 73 -25.73 -8.88 5.25
CA ALA A 73 -24.92 -9.19 4.07
C ALA A 73 -25.48 -8.64 2.75
N ASN A 74 -26.79 -8.34 2.71
CA ASN A 74 -27.45 -7.76 1.54
C ASN A 74 -27.46 -6.22 1.55
N SER A 75 -26.98 -5.57 2.61
CA SER A 75 -26.89 -4.12 2.65
C SER A 75 -25.80 -3.63 1.68
N PRO A 76 -26.04 -2.55 0.90
CA PRO A 76 -25.04 -1.97 0.02
C PRO A 76 -23.72 -1.60 0.72
N GLU A 77 -23.80 -1.27 2.01
CA GLU A 77 -22.70 -0.83 2.86
C GLU A 77 -21.86 -2.00 3.41
N TYR A 78 -22.39 -3.22 3.37
CA TYR A 78 -21.78 -4.40 3.99
C TYR A 78 -20.33 -4.58 3.55
N GLY A 79 -20.04 -4.45 2.25
CA GLY A 79 -18.69 -4.64 1.72
C GLY A 79 -17.65 -3.67 2.28
N LEU A 80 -18.03 -2.41 2.53
CA LEU A 80 -17.15 -1.41 3.13
C LEU A 80 -16.93 -1.69 4.62
N ALA A 81 -18.02 -1.93 5.35
CA ALA A 81 -17.96 -2.09 6.81
C ALA A 81 -17.31 -3.42 7.22
N SER A 82 -17.62 -4.52 6.52
CA SER A 82 -16.98 -5.82 6.73
C SER A 82 -15.48 -5.76 6.47
N TRP A 83 -15.06 -5.08 5.38
CA TRP A 83 -13.64 -4.90 5.05
C TRP A 83 -12.87 -4.21 6.18
N LEU A 84 -13.45 -3.18 6.83
CA LEU A 84 -12.83 -2.49 7.97
C LEU A 84 -12.82 -3.36 9.23
N ALA A 85 -13.92 -4.06 9.51
CA ALA A 85 -14.03 -4.93 10.67
C ALA A 85 -13.04 -6.12 10.60
N GLU A 86 -12.86 -6.72 9.43
CA GLU A 86 -11.86 -7.77 9.12
C GLU A 86 -10.40 -7.32 9.26
N ARG A 87 -10.18 -6.01 9.40
CA ARG A 87 -8.88 -5.39 9.62
C ARG A 87 -8.80 -4.74 11.00
N ASP A 88 -9.77 -4.97 11.89
CA ASP A 88 -9.79 -4.41 13.25
C ASP A 88 -9.85 -2.87 13.28
N LEU A 89 -10.37 -2.25 12.23
CA LEU A 89 -10.43 -0.78 12.07
C LEU A 89 -11.78 -0.17 12.45
N LEU A 90 -12.82 -0.99 12.56
CA LEU A 90 -14.17 -0.55 12.90
C LEU A 90 -14.39 -0.67 14.42
N ALA A 91 -14.94 0.37 15.04
CA ALA A 91 -15.28 0.35 16.46
C ALA A 91 -16.54 -0.49 16.72
N GLU A 92 -16.63 -1.15 17.88
CA GLU A 92 -17.82 -1.94 18.26
C GLU A 92 -19.07 -1.06 18.40
N SER A 93 -18.90 0.20 18.79
CA SER A 93 -19.96 1.20 18.92
C SER A 93 -20.35 1.88 17.60
N TRP A 94 -19.69 1.56 16.49
CA TRP A 94 -19.96 2.18 15.20
C TRP A 94 -21.36 1.85 14.68
N GLN A 95 -22.01 2.83 14.04
CA GLN A 95 -23.30 2.68 13.37
C GLN A 95 -23.25 3.35 12.00
N ALA A 96 -23.93 2.79 10.99
CA ALA A 96 -23.87 3.33 9.63
C ALA A 96 -24.41 4.77 9.55
N ASP A 97 -25.55 5.04 10.17
CA ASP A 97 -26.27 6.31 10.02
C ASP A 97 -25.79 7.42 10.96
N SER A 98 -24.98 7.09 11.97
CA SER A 98 -24.49 8.07 12.95
C SER A 98 -23.10 7.73 13.46
N LEU A 99 -22.27 8.76 13.63
CA LEU A 99 -20.93 8.63 14.17
C LEU A 99 -20.86 9.30 15.54
N SER A 100 -20.55 8.53 16.58
CA SER A 100 -20.24 9.09 17.89
C SER A 100 -18.76 9.50 17.98
N PRO A 101 -18.41 10.50 18.83
CA PRO A 101 -17.01 10.85 19.09
C PRO A 101 -16.19 9.66 19.58
N GLU A 102 -16.78 8.80 20.41
CA GLU A 102 -16.11 7.62 20.98
C GLU A 102 -15.79 6.59 19.90
N ALA A 103 -16.76 6.28 19.01
CA ALA A 103 -16.55 5.35 17.90
C ALA A 103 -15.46 5.88 16.96
N TRP A 104 -15.50 7.18 16.64
CA TRP A 104 -14.48 7.78 15.77
C TRP A 104 -13.09 7.78 16.40
N GLN A 105 -12.98 8.13 17.67
CA GLN A 105 -11.71 8.11 18.39
C GLN A 105 -11.12 6.69 18.46
N GLU A 106 -11.96 5.68 18.68
CA GLU A 106 -11.53 4.29 18.69
C GLU A 106 -11.05 3.84 17.30
N MET A 107 -11.78 4.16 16.23
CA MET A 107 -11.38 3.87 14.84
C MET A 107 -10.03 4.51 14.49
N LEU A 108 -9.85 5.79 14.84
CA LEU A 108 -8.57 6.49 14.65
C LEU A 108 -7.43 5.88 15.48
N SER A 109 -7.69 5.53 16.74
CA SER A 109 -6.72 4.88 17.63
C SER A 109 -6.26 3.54 17.06
N ARG A 110 -7.20 2.72 16.57
CA ARG A 110 -6.89 1.43 15.95
C ARG A 110 -5.99 1.63 14.73
N PHE A 111 -6.32 2.60 13.86
CA PHE A 111 -5.51 2.89 12.69
C PHE A 111 -4.13 3.46 13.03
N SER A 112 -4.02 4.37 13.99
CA SER A 112 -2.73 4.96 14.38
C SER A 112 -1.83 3.98 15.12
N SER A 113 -2.42 3.03 15.86
CA SER A 113 -1.68 2.00 16.61
C SER A 113 -0.84 1.09 15.73
N TRP A 114 -1.23 0.93 14.47
CA TRP A 114 -0.48 0.17 13.48
C TRP A 114 0.92 0.72 13.21
N TYR A 115 1.14 2.00 13.48
CA TYR A 115 2.38 2.72 13.21
C TYR A 115 3.00 3.29 14.50
N ASP A 116 2.57 2.79 15.66
CA ASP A 116 3.02 3.27 16.98
C ASP A 116 2.87 4.79 17.18
N LEU A 117 1.91 5.42 16.49
CA LEU A 117 1.69 6.85 16.58
C LEU A 117 0.87 7.20 17.83
N PRO A 118 1.32 8.18 18.65
CA PRO A 118 0.51 8.69 19.74
C PRO A 118 -0.75 9.36 19.19
N ILE A 119 -1.89 9.17 19.86
CA ILE A 119 -3.14 9.83 19.47
C ILE A 119 -3.02 11.31 19.84
N SER A 120 -2.51 12.12 18.91
CA SER A 120 -2.46 13.58 19.03
C SER A 120 -3.46 14.29 18.11
N VAL A 121 -4.29 13.51 17.41
CA VAL A 121 -5.22 14.02 16.41
C VAL A 121 -6.47 14.53 17.13
N GLU A 122 -6.87 15.77 16.86
CA GLU A 122 -8.11 16.37 17.35
C GLU A 122 -9.32 15.57 16.83
N SER A 123 -9.69 14.47 17.49
CA SER A 123 -10.79 13.58 17.09
C SER A 123 -12.18 14.14 17.43
N GLY A 124 -12.25 15.39 17.90
CA GLY A 124 -13.50 16.02 18.36
C GLY A 124 -14.36 16.62 17.24
N ASP A 125 -13.78 16.89 16.07
CA ASP A 125 -14.50 17.44 14.91
C ASP A 125 -15.00 16.31 14.01
N LEU A 126 -16.30 16.01 14.12
CA LEU A 126 -16.98 14.98 13.33
C LEU A 126 -17.55 15.50 12.01
N SER A 127 -17.22 16.74 11.60
CA SER A 127 -17.48 17.17 10.24
C SER A 127 -16.67 16.32 9.24
N ARG A 128 -17.15 16.19 8.01
CA ARG A 128 -16.39 15.50 6.94
C ARG A 128 -14.99 16.07 6.79
N GLY A 129 -14.87 17.41 6.82
CA GLY A 129 -13.58 18.11 6.79
C GLY A 129 -12.72 17.88 8.03
N GLY A 130 -13.32 17.71 9.22
CA GLY A 130 -12.61 17.31 10.45
C GLY A 130 -11.99 15.92 10.33
N ILE A 131 -12.79 14.95 9.90
CA ILE A 131 -12.38 13.55 9.67
C ILE A 131 -11.26 13.46 8.62
N ILE A 132 -11.43 14.12 7.47
CA ILE A 132 -10.45 14.10 6.40
C ILE A 132 -9.11 14.72 6.86
N ARG A 133 -9.14 15.85 7.59
CA ARG A 133 -7.92 16.45 8.16
C ARG A 133 -7.22 15.53 9.15
N ALA A 134 -7.99 14.85 10.01
CA ALA A 134 -7.46 13.88 10.96
C ALA A 134 -6.72 12.73 10.26
N LEU A 135 -7.32 12.17 9.20
CA LEU A 135 -6.71 11.10 8.40
C LEU A 135 -5.49 11.59 7.61
N SER A 136 -5.57 12.77 6.98
CA SER A 136 -4.43 13.37 6.28
C SER A 136 -3.24 13.64 7.22
N ALA A 137 -3.50 14.03 8.47
CA ALA A 137 -2.46 14.19 9.48
C ALA A 137 -1.76 12.87 9.84
N ILE A 138 -2.49 11.75 9.89
CA ILE A 138 -1.89 10.41 10.07
C ILE A 138 -1.05 10.06 8.85
N ILE A 139 -1.59 10.19 7.65
CA ILE A 139 -0.87 9.90 6.39
C ILE A 139 0.45 10.66 6.32
N SER A 140 0.43 11.94 6.66
CA SER A 140 1.61 12.82 6.60
C SER A 140 2.71 12.41 7.61
N GLN A 141 2.32 11.81 8.74
CA GLN A 141 3.26 11.31 9.74
C GLN A 141 3.84 9.95 9.35
N VAL A 142 3.02 9.06 8.79
CA VAL A 142 3.41 7.68 8.46
C VAL A 142 4.18 7.58 7.14
N ALA A 143 3.75 8.31 6.11
CA ALA A 143 4.25 8.15 4.74
C ALA A 143 5.78 8.18 4.59
N PRO A 144 6.54 9.06 5.31
CA PRO A 144 8.00 9.08 5.22
C PRO A 144 8.69 7.80 5.72
N ASP A 145 8.06 7.05 6.63
CA ASP A 145 8.68 5.91 7.31
C ASP A 145 8.47 4.58 6.57
N LEU A 146 7.45 4.49 5.71
CA LEU A 146 7.11 3.26 4.96
C LEU A 146 8.16 2.81 3.93
N LYS A 147 9.02 3.74 3.49
CA LYS A 147 10.17 3.55 2.57
C LYS A 147 9.97 2.46 1.49
N PRO A 148 8.90 2.54 0.68
CA PRO A 148 8.61 1.52 -0.32
C PRO A 148 9.67 1.48 -1.41
N VAL A 149 9.93 0.29 -1.94
CA VAL A 149 10.89 0.08 -3.04
C VAL A 149 10.15 -0.39 -4.27
N ALA A 150 10.30 0.34 -5.37
CA ALA A 150 9.77 -0.09 -6.66
C ALA A 150 10.60 -1.23 -7.23
N LEU A 151 9.95 -2.26 -7.74
CA LEU A 151 10.55 -3.31 -8.54
C LEU A 151 10.05 -3.21 -9.97
N VAL A 152 10.97 -3.02 -10.91
CA VAL A 152 10.66 -2.94 -12.34
C VAL A 152 11.38 -4.08 -13.05
N ALA A 153 10.60 -5.01 -13.59
CA ALA A 153 11.10 -6.17 -14.30
C ALA A 153 10.93 -5.97 -15.81
N ALA A 154 12.04 -5.90 -16.54
CA ALA A 154 12.03 -5.79 -18.00
C ALA A 154 11.88 -7.17 -18.67
N SER A 155 11.13 -7.22 -19.77
CA SER A 155 10.92 -8.42 -20.56
C SER A 155 12.23 -8.94 -21.14
N SER A 156 12.40 -10.26 -21.08
CA SER A 156 13.53 -10.95 -21.68
C SER A 156 13.54 -10.85 -23.21
N ALA A 157 12.36 -10.71 -23.84
CA ALA A 157 12.20 -10.58 -25.28
C ALA A 157 12.48 -9.15 -25.77
N ASN A 158 12.11 -8.15 -24.97
CA ASN A 158 12.37 -6.74 -25.26
C ASN A 158 12.70 -5.98 -23.97
N ARG A 159 13.98 -5.60 -23.81
CA ARG A 159 14.48 -4.92 -22.61
C ARG A 159 13.88 -3.54 -22.36
N ASN A 160 13.21 -2.98 -23.37
CA ASN A 160 12.55 -1.68 -23.27
C ASN A 160 11.09 -1.82 -22.83
N GLN A 161 10.57 -3.04 -22.70
CA GLN A 161 9.21 -3.30 -22.23
C GLN A 161 9.22 -3.82 -20.79
N ILE A 162 8.23 -3.40 -20.03
CA ILE A 162 7.97 -3.90 -18.68
C ILE A 162 7.24 -5.24 -18.80
N ALA A 163 7.83 -6.31 -18.25
CA ALA A 163 7.13 -7.59 -18.08
C ALA A 163 6.18 -7.53 -16.90
N PHE A 164 6.66 -7.00 -15.78
CA PHE A 164 5.84 -6.67 -14.63
C PHE A 164 6.51 -5.59 -13.78
N TRP A 165 5.73 -4.97 -12.91
CA TRP A 165 6.22 -4.06 -11.90
C TRP A 165 5.49 -4.28 -10.58
N ALA A 166 6.13 -3.86 -9.50
CA ALA A 166 5.59 -4.03 -8.18
C ALA A 166 6.14 -2.98 -7.22
N VAL A 167 5.49 -2.86 -6.08
CA VAL A 167 6.00 -2.11 -4.93
C VAL A 167 6.23 -3.10 -3.80
N ILE A 168 7.44 -3.10 -3.26
CA ILE A 168 7.83 -3.91 -2.12
C ILE A 168 7.61 -3.08 -0.86
N ARG A 169 6.81 -3.61 0.06
CA ARG A 169 6.37 -2.96 1.29
C ARG A 169 6.92 -3.72 2.49
N ASN A 170 8.15 -3.43 2.92
CA ASN A 170 8.76 -4.12 4.06
C ASN A 170 8.42 -3.48 5.39
N ASP A 171 8.47 -2.14 5.45
CA ASP A 171 8.16 -1.35 6.66
C ASP A 171 6.66 -1.04 6.73
N SER A 172 5.84 -2.08 6.63
CA SER A 172 4.36 -2.01 6.61
C SER A 172 3.77 -2.89 7.71
N VAL A 173 2.52 -2.61 8.07
CA VAL A 173 1.71 -3.44 9.00
C VAL A 173 1.58 -4.89 8.54
N TYR A 174 1.75 -5.13 7.24
CA TYR A 174 1.76 -6.46 6.64
C TYR A 174 2.77 -6.48 5.48
N PRO A 175 4.01 -6.94 5.71
CA PRO A 175 5.03 -6.94 4.68
C PRO A 175 4.63 -7.78 3.46
N ARG A 176 4.68 -7.18 2.26
CA ARG A 176 4.19 -7.82 1.02
C ARG A 176 4.75 -7.19 -0.25
N LEU A 177 4.63 -7.93 -1.36
CA LEU A 177 4.84 -7.44 -2.71
C LEU A 177 3.50 -7.04 -3.31
N ILE A 178 3.31 -5.79 -3.70
CA ILE A 178 2.10 -5.34 -4.40
C ILE A 178 2.42 -5.30 -5.90
N VAL A 179 1.84 -6.22 -6.66
CA VAL A 179 2.07 -6.34 -8.10
C VAL A 179 0.96 -5.61 -8.83
N TYR A 180 1.34 -4.75 -9.77
CA TYR A 180 0.40 -3.93 -10.53
C TYR A 180 0.33 -4.44 -11.96
N ARG A 181 -0.88 -4.44 -12.54
CA ARG A 181 -1.05 -4.74 -13.96
C ARG A 181 -0.30 -3.67 -14.77
N PRO A 182 0.56 -4.05 -15.72
CA PRO A 182 1.16 -3.08 -16.62
C PRO A 182 0.08 -2.31 -17.41
N ALA A 183 0.35 -1.05 -17.74
CA ALA A 183 -0.53 -0.27 -18.60
C ALA A 183 -0.67 -0.93 -19.98
N GLU A 184 -1.84 -0.81 -20.61
CA GLU A 184 -2.09 -1.35 -21.96
C GLU A 184 -1.16 -0.73 -23.01
N THR A 185 -0.84 0.55 -22.84
CA THR A 185 0.16 1.24 -23.67
C THR A 185 1.56 0.85 -23.17
N PRO A 186 2.43 0.29 -24.02
CA PRO A 186 3.78 -0.07 -23.62
C PRO A 186 4.53 1.14 -23.07
N VAL A 187 4.98 1.02 -21.82
CA VAL A 187 5.85 2.01 -21.19
C VAL A 187 7.27 1.77 -21.71
N ASP A 188 7.81 2.73 -22.46
CA ASP A 188 9.17 2.65 -22.97
C ASP A 188 10.17 2.98 -21.86
N LEU A 189 11.03 2.02 -21.54
CA LEU A 189 12.11 2.16 -20.56
C LEU A 189 13.35 2.87 -21.13
N SER A 190 13.36 3.23 -22.42
CA SER A 190 14.49 3.91 -23.09
C SER A 190 14.85 5.25 -22.45
N ASP A 191 13.85 5.99 -21.95
CA ASP A 191 14.03 7.26 -21.25
C ASP A 191 14.44 7.09 -19.77
N GLY A 192 14.57 5.85 -19.30
CA GLY A 192 15.10 5.48 -17.99
C GLY A 192 14.04 5.05 -16.97
N THR A 193 14.41 4.10 -16.10
CA THR A 193 13.52 3.49 -15.09
C THR A 193 12.83 4.51 -14.18
N ARG A 194 13.45 5.66 -13.90
CA ARG A 194 12.84 6.67 -13.02
C ARG A 194 11.53 7.24 -13.55
N ASN A 195 11.31 7.22 -14.86
CA ASN A 195 10.11 7.79 -15.48
C ASN A 195 8.87 6.91 -15.25
N VAL A 196 9.06 5.66 -14.83
CA VAL A 196 7.95 4.73 -14.58
C VAL A 196 7.50 4.75 -13.12
N LEU A 197 8.32 5.29 -12.21
CA LEU A 197 8.01 5.36 -10.79
C LEU A 197 6.72 6.15 -10.50
N PRO A 198 6.48 7.32 -11.13
CA PRO A 198 5.23 8.07 -10.92
C PRO A 198 3.96 7.29 -11.23
N LEU A 199 4.02 6.23 -12.06
CA LEU A 199 2.88 5.37 -12.39
C LEU A 199 2.51 4.41 -11.24
N LEU A 200 3.41 4.25 -10.27
CA LEU A 200 3.24 3.42 -9.08
C LEU A 200 3.08 4.26 -7.81
N GLU A 201 3.24 5.59 -7.90
CA GLU A 201 3.11 6.48 -6.75
C GLU A 201 1.66 6.84 -6.46
N THR A 202 1.40 7.19 -5.21
CA THR A 202 0.16 7.87 -4.77
C THR A 202 0.53 9.17 -4.07
N CYS A 203 -0.45 9.89 -3.53
CA CYS A 203 -0.15 11.03 -2.66
C CYS A 203 0.61 10.58 -1.38
N ALA A 204 0.27 9.39 -0.84
CA ALA A 204 0.81 8.86 0.40
C ALA A 204 2.05 8.00 0.19
N MET A 205 2.29 7.58 -1.06
CA MET A 205 3.38 6.69 -1.42
C MET A 205 4.27 7.32 -2.48
N LYS A 206 5.45 7.76 -2.06
CA LYS A 206 6.52 8.25 -2.95
C LYS A 206 7.63 7.23 -3.08
N LEU A 207 8.10 7.04 -4.31
CA LEU A 207 9.08 6.01 -4.64
C LEU A 207 10.43 6.67 -4.89
N SER A 208 11.21 6.79 -3.82
CA SER A 208 12.59 7.27 -3.89
C SER A 208 13.57 6.16 -4.29
N ASN A 209 13.25 4.90 -3.97
CA ASN A 209 14.11 3.74 -4.18
C ASN A 209 13.53 2.79 -5.22
N TYR A 210 14.40 2.24 -6.07
CA TYR A 210 13.98 1.25 -7.06
C TYR A 210 15.01 0.14 -7.28
N ILE A 211 14.52 -1.00 -7.76
CA ILE A 211 15.27 -2.12 -8.29
C ILE A 211 14.78 -2.35 -9.71
N PHE A 212 15.73 -2.32 -10.66
CA PHE A 212 15.49 -2.69 -12.05
C PHE A 212 16.26 -3.95 -12.39
N ALA A 213 15.57 -4.94 -12.92
CA ALA A 213 16.11 -6.24 -13.28
C ALA A 213 15.50 -6.75 -14.59
N GLN A 214 16.16 -7.72 -15.22
CA GLN A 214 15.49 -8.60 -16.18
C GLN A 214 14.49 -9.49 -15.43
N GLU A 215 13.41 -9.88 -16.10
CA GLU A 215 12.32 -10.68 -15.52
C GLU A 215 12.80 -11.93 -14.78
N ASP A 216 13.75 -12.69 -15.36
CA ASP A 216 14.34 -13.88 -14.72
C ASP A 216 15.02 -13.54 -13.39
N VAL A 217 15.76 -12.44 -13.34
CA VAL A 217 16.48 -11.97 -12.14
C VAL A 217 15.49 -11.49 -11.08
N ALA A 218 14.50 -10.69 -11.47
CA ALA A 218 13.47 -10.17 -10.58
C ALA A 218 12.66 -11.30 -9.94
N ARG A 219 12.25 -12.29 -10.73
CA ARG A 219 11.56 -13.48 -10.23
C ARG A 219 12.41 -14.28 -9.24
N ASN A 220 13.68 -14.48 -9.58
CA ASN A 220 14.61 -15.22 -8.72
C ASN A 220 14.88 -14.53 -7.37
N LEU A 221 14.62 -13.23 -7.24
CA LEU A 221 14.68 -12.57 -5.93
C LEU A 221 13.73 -13.23 -4.92
N PHE A 222 12.55 -13.67 -5.37
CA PHE A 222 11.52 -14.26 -4.50
C PHE A 222 11.42 -15.79 -4.61
N LEU A 223 11.80 -16.36 -5.76
CA LEU A 223 11.59 -17.78 -6.07
C LEU A 223 12.85 -18.65 -5.99
N SER A 224 14.03 -18.07 -5.71
CA SER A 224 15.31 -18.81 -5.73
C SER A 224 15.46 -19.87 -4.64
N ASN A 225 14.59 -19.87 -3.63
CA ASN A 225 14.56 -20.90 -2.60
C ASN A 225 13.66 -22.05 -3.06
N HIS A 226 14.23 -23.26 -3.23
CA HIS A 226 13.54 -24.44 -3.77
C HIS A 226 12.31 -24.92 -2.98
N ASN A 227 12.05 -24.35 -1.80
CA ASN A 227 10.88 -24.62 -0.97
C ASN A 227 9.96 -23.40 -0.80
N GLY A 228 10.21 -22.31 -1.52
CA GLY A 228 9.36 -21.12 -1.50
C GLY A 228 7.99 -21.41 -2.11
N GLN A 229 6.93 -20.86 -1.51
CA GLN A 229 5.55 -20.96 -1.99
C GLN A 229 4.96 -19.57 -2.09
N MET A 230 4.45 -19.21 -3.27
CA MET A 230 3.78 -17.92 -3.51
C MET A 230 2.29 -18.02 -3.17
N TYR A 231 1.76 -16.96 -2.55
CA TYR A 231 0.34 -16.79 -2.28
C TYR A 231 -0.11 -15.40 -2.71
N ILE A 232 -1.32 -15.28 -3.28
CA ILE A 232 -2.04 -14.02 -3.37
C ILE A 232 -2.91 -13.91 -2.12
N VAL A 233 -2.75 -12.83 -1.36
CA VAL A 233 -3.44 -12.63 -0.06
C VAL A 233 -4.43 -11.47 -0.07
N ALA A 234 -4.40 -10.65 -1.12
CA ALA A 234 -5.35 -9.58 -1.37
C ALA A 234 -5.31 -9.18 -2.83
N ALA A 235 -6.40 -8.62 -3.35
CA ALA A 235 -6.44 -8.09 -4.70
C ALA A 235 -7.47 -6.96 -4.86
N SER A 236 -7.36 -6.27 -5.99
CA SER A 236 -8.34 -5.31 -6.47
C SER A 236 -8.75 -5.68 -7.91
N PRO A 237 -10.03 -6.01 -8.17
CA PRO A 237 -11.11 -6.28 -7.21
C PRO A 237 -10.81 -7.42 -6.22
N VAL A 238 -11.54 -7.48 -5.11
CA VAL A 238 -11.35 -8.50 -4.06
C VAL A 238 -11.65 -9.91 -4.61
N LEU A 239 -10.79 -10.88 -4.28
CA LEU A 239 -10.96 -12.27 -4.68
C LEU A 239 -12.07 -12.96 -3.88
N ALA A 240 -12.71 -13.97 -4.48
CA ALA A 240 -13.70 -14.81 -3.79
C ALA A 240 -13.08 -15.71 -2.69
N GLN A 241 -11.77 -15.97 -2.77
CA GLN A 241 -11.00 -16.69 -1.75
C GLN A 241 -10.02 -15.72 -1.09
N GLU A 242 -9.98 -15.73 0.25
CA GLU A 242 -9.15 -14.80 1.04
C GLU A 242 -7.65 -14.97 0.78
N VAL A 243 -7.19 -16.22 0.60
CA VAL A 243 -5.81 -16.55 0.26
C VAL A 243 -5.77 -17.59 -0.83
N LYS A 244 -5.03 -17.30 -1.90
CA LYS A 244 -4.86 -18.18 -3.06
C LYS A 244 -3.42 -18.65 -3.16
N GLU A 245 -3.20 -19.95 -2.96
CA GLU A 245 -1.92 -20.59 -3.25
C GLU A 245 -1.69 -20.69 -4.76
N ILE A 246 -0.49 -20.30 -5.21
CA ILE A 246 -0.09 -20.36 -6.62
C ILE A 246 0.65 -21.66 -6.89
N ALA A 247 0.22 -22.42 -7.90
CA ALA A 247 0.92 -23.65 -8.25
C ALA A 247 2.39 -23.39 -8.60
N ARG A 248 3.28 -24.28 -8.14
CA ARG A 248 4.71 -24.18 -8.46
C ARG A 248 4.93 -24.19 -9.98
N GLY A 249 5.70 -23.22 -10.46
CA GLY A 249 5.95 -23.01 -11.88
C GLY A 249 5.02 -21.97 -12.53
N SER A 250 3.88 -21.65 -11.92
CA SER A 250 2.91 -20.66 -12.44
C SER A 250 3.20 -19.22 -11.96
N GLU A 251 4.19 -19.02 -11.10
CA GLU A 251 4.48 -17.71 -10.50
C GLU A 251 4.89 -16.67 -11.55
N ALA A 252 5.51 -17.11 -12.66
CA ALA A 252 5.83 -16.24 -13.79
C ALA A 252 4.58 -15.60 -14.37
N ASP A 253 3.59 -16.45 -14.65
CA ASP A 253 2.37 -16.08 -15.34
C ASP A 253 1.51 -15.20 -14.44
N VAL A 254 1.52 -15.47 -13.13
CA VAL A 254 0.86 -14.64 -12.13
C VAL A 254 1.54 -13.26 -12.03
N LEU A 255 2.87 -13.19 -11.94
CA LEU A 255 3.61 -11.92 -11.88
C LEU A 255 3.38 -11.05 -13.12
N THR A 256 3.23 -11.69 -14.29
CA THR A 256 3.04 -11.01 -15.58
C THR A 256 1.57 -10.85 -16.00
N PHE A 257 0.61 -11.18 -15.12
CA PHE A 257 -0.83 -11.12 -15.39
C PHE A 257 -1.32 -11.97 -16.58
N HIS A 258 -0.63 -13.06 -16.89
CA HIS A 258 -1.03 -14.06 -17.90
C HIS A 258 -1.78 -15.27 -17.30
N ALA A 259 -1.78 -15.41 -15.97
CA ALA A 259 -2.49 -16.48 -15.28
C ALA A 259 -3.97 -16.14 -15.07
N SER A 260 -4.84 -17.16 -15.13
CA SER A 260 -6.29 -17.03 -14.92
C SER A 260 -6.66 -16.44 -13.55
N GLU A 261 -5.82 -16.69 -12.54
CA GLU A 261 -5.94 -16.19 -11.18
C GLU A 261 -5.84 -14.67 -11.10
N THR A 262 -5.29 -14.03 -12.14
CA THR A 262 -5.07 -12.59 -12.21
C THR A 262 -5.98 -11.88 -13.22
N ASP A 263 -6.87 -12.62 -13.87
CA ASP A 263 -7.81 -12.06 -14.85
C ASP A 263 -8.72 -11.01 -14.21
N GLY A 264 -8.79 -9.83 -14.84
CA GLY A 264 -9.59 -8.70 -14.34
C GLY A 264 -9.02 -7.97 -13.13
N LEU A 265 -7.91 -8.43 -12.53
CA LEU A 265 -7.25 -7.74 -11.43
C LEU A 265 -6.44 -6.54 -11.94
N SER A 266 -6.58 -5.39 -11.29
CA SER A 266 -5.72 -4.23 -11.52
C SER A 266 -4.43 -4.31 -10.72
N ASN A 267 -4.49 -4.87 -9.51
CA ASN A 267 -3.34 -5.16 -8.66
C ASN A 267 -3.65 -6.29 -7.68
N TYR A 268 -2.61 -6.88 -7.10
CA TYR A 268 -2.72 -7.84 -6.02
C TYR A 268 -1.51 -7.81 -5.09
N ALA A 269 -1.69 -8.28 -3.87
CA ALA A 269 -0.62 -8.46 -2.89
C ALA A 269 -0.20 -9.93 -2.85
N ALA A 270 1.09 -10.14 -3.07
CA ALA A 270 1.75 -11.44 -2.98
C ALA A 270 2.64 -11.53 -1.75
N VAL A 271 2.65 -12.73 -1.17
CA VAL A 271 3.61 -13.14 -0.14
C VAL A 271 4.30 -14.43 -0.56
N PHE A 272 5.50 -14.62 -0.03
CA PHE A 272 6.32 -15.80 -0.31
C PHE A 272 6.64 -16.49 1.01
N ALA A 273 6.06 -17.67 1.24
CA ALA A 273 6.38 -18.48 2.40
C ALA A 273 7.61 -19.35 2.10
N GLY A 274 8.60 -19.36 3.00
CA GLY A 274 9.81 -20.15 2.84
C GLY A 274 10.98 -19.62 3.67
N ASN A 275 12.16 -20.21 3.50
CA ASN A 275 13.38 -19.66 4.10
C ASN A 275 13.66 -18.27 3.51
N ARG A 276 14.21 -17.35 4.31
CA ARG A 276 14.58 -16.00 3.85
C ARG A 276 15.62 -16.05 2.74
N VAL A 277 15.68 -14.99 1.93
CA VAL A 277 16.72 -14.84 0.90
C VAL A 277 18.08 -14.73 1.60
N GLY A 278 18.92 -15.75 1.44
CA GLY A 278 20.23 -15.78 2.08
C GLY A 278 21.21 -14.74 1.50
N PRO A 279 22.19 -14.26 2.28
CA PRO A 279 23.18 -13.27 1.85
C PRO A 279 23.97 -13.67 0.60
N THR A 280 24.16 -14.98 0.38
CA THR A 280 24.81 -15.53 -0.81
C THR A 280 23.99 -15.35 -2.09
N THR A 281 22.66 -15.49 -2.01
CA THR A 281 21.76 -15.22 -3.14
C THR A 281 21.76 -13.73 -3.48
N ILE A 282 21.72 -12.87 -2.46
CA ILE A 282 21.79 -11.41 -2.62
C ILE A 282 23.08 -10.99 -3.33
N ALA A 283 24.23 -11.50 -2.87
CA ALA A 283 25.53 -11.18 -3.47
C ALA A 283 25.63 -11.59 -4.94
N ARG A 284 24.90 -12.64 -5.36
CA ARG A 284 24.83 -13.06 -6.78
C ARG A 284 23.85 -12.23 -7.60
N LEU A 285 22.79 -11.73 -6.98
CA LEU A 285 21.78 -10.91 -7.65
C LEU A 285 22.22 -9.46 -7.82
N LEU A 286 22.92 -8.88 -6.83
CA LEU A 286 23.37 -7.49 -6.80
C LEU A 286 24.06 -7.00 -8.09
N PRO A 287 25.00 -7.74 -8.72
CA PRO A 287 25.63 -7.32 -9.97
C PRO A 287 24.69 -7.32 -11.18
N ARG A 288 23.53 -7.99 -11.07
CA ARG A 288 22.54 -8.16 -12.15
C ARG A 288 21.35 -7.21 -12.03
N VAL A 289 21.30 -6.37 -10.99
CA VAL A 289 20.28 -5.34 -10.80
C VAL A 289 20.86 -3.93 -10.97
N ARG A 290 20.04 -3.02 -11.49
CA ARG A 290 20.29 -1.57 -11.42
C ARG A 290 19.43 -1.01 -10.31
N THR A 291 20.03 -0.29 -9.37
CA THR A 291 19.33 0.36 -8.26
C THR A 291 20.00 1.68 -7.94
N ASN A 292 19.26 2.61 -7.36
CA ASN A 292 19.79 3.83 -6.77
C ASN A 292 20.04 3.73 -5.25
N MET A 293 19.73 2.57 -4.64
CA MET A 293 20.03 2.29 -3.26
C MET A 293 21.53 2.01 -3.08
N ASN A 294 22.10 2.48 -1.98
CA ASN A 294 23.47 2.17 -1.60
C ASN A 294 23.57 0.73 -1.05
N PRO A 295 24.79 0.14 -0.98
CA PRO A 295 24.93 -1.26 -0.56
C PRO A 295 24.36 -1.60 0.83
N LYS A 296 24.39 -0.64 1.77
CA LYS A 296 23.80 -0.83 3.09
C LYS A 296 22.27 -0.86 3.00
N GLU A 297 21.67 0.08 2.26
CA GLU A 297 20.22 0.11 2.03
C GLU A 297 19.73 -1.18 1.37
N VAL A 298 20.46 -1.72 0.38
CA VAL A 298 20.09 -3.01 -0.23
C VAL A 298 20.19 -4.16 0.78
N LEU A 299 21.22 -4.17 1.62
CA LEU A 299 21.38 -5.21 2.63
C LEU A 299 20.26 -5.14 3.68
N ASP A 300 20.00 -3.96 4.22
CA ASP A 300 18.94 -3.72 5.21
C ASP A 300 17.57 -4.09 4.61
N PHE A 301 17.31 -3.70 3.35
CA PHE A 301 16.11 -4.01 2.60
C PHE A 301 15.88 -5.52 2.45
N VAL A 302 16.89 -6.27 1.97
CA VAL A 302 16.71 -7.70 1.73
C VAL A 302 16.74 -8.53 3.01
N LEU A 303 17.45 -8.11 4.06
CA LEU A 303 17.36 -8.78 5.37
C LEU A 303 15.97 -8.63 6.01
N GLY A 304 15.23 -7.59 5.61
CA GLY A 304 13.82 -7.38 5.95
C GLY A 304 12.83 -8.20 5.10
N LEU A 305 13.26 -8.85 4.01
CA LEU A 305 12.47 -9.80 3.21
C LEU A 305 12.50 -11.21 3.81
#